data_AF-A0A2N2IJN4-F1
#
_entry.id   AF-A0A2N2IJN4-F1
#
_cell.length_a   1.000
_cell.length_b   1.000
_cell.length_c   1.000
_cell.angle_alpha   90.00
_cell.angle_beta   90.00
_cell.angle_gamma   90.00
#
_symmetry.space_group_name_H-M   'P 1'
#
loop_
_entity.id
_entity.type
_entity.pdbx_description
1 polymer ?
#
loop_
_entity_poly.entity_id
_entity_poly.type
_entity_poly.pdbx_seq_one_letter_code
_entity_poly.pdbx_strand_id
1 'polypeptide(L)'
;MRAALLGLAILLVPQGVAAWEIHPADRARSLTLEMRLAEAEKVLEGPVSDTRMALERGRMLLYATRYEEARKILERPDVAATPEGAQLGQLARDSERSVAGAFVVHDLHRDVIVRMQDDRDQPLVPFIAEVVHASREVLRPGLGVELPRPMYVELVRDHFSLSAMTGLPEEAARTTGTVAIANWGRVTMVTPRSMNAGYPWMDTLAHELTHVALGMGTRDRAPLWLQEGIAKYFEKRWRRPDAYDDHPAPDALASAGFEMGLARKFDEIGPSVALLPSPAHAMVVYAQVESFLRYLVAELGEQVLVELVPRLREATEEQGVSEALVSMSGRDLASWEEGWRSWLGSTRREVPRELSHGGKGPDALAVRNVAGAVAGGARSWGGGGSVARAREQA
;
A
#
# COMPACT_ATOMS: atom_id res chain seq x y z
N MET A 1 -57.95 -41.12 51.16
CA MET A 1 -57.27 -40.03 51.88
C MET A 1 -55.90 -39.80 51.26
N ARG A 2 -55.75 -38.63 50.62
CA ARG A 2 -54.54 -37.86 50.25
C ARG A 2 -53.36 -38.56 49.53
N ALA A 3 -53.28 -38.26 48.24
CA ALA A 3 -52.11 -38.37 47.37
C ALA A 3 -50.94 -37.49 47.88
N ALA A 4 -49.72 -38.01 47.79
CA ALA A 4 -48.49 -37.25 47.94
C ALA A 4 -47.80 -37.15 46.57
N LEU A 5 -47.75 -35.94 46.03
CA LEU A 5 -47.06 -35.58 44.79
C LEU A 5 -45.54 -35.67 44.99
N LEU A 6 -44.86 -36.46 44.16
CA LEU A 6 -43.42 -36.34 43.94
C LEU A 6 -43.15 -35.05 43.13
N GLY A 7 -42.59 -34.04 43.79
CA GLY A 7 -42.01 -32.88 43.11
C GLY A 7 -40.57 -33.19 42.71
N LEU A 8 -40.35 -33.45 41.41
CA LEU A 8 -39.02 -33.53 40.82
C LEU A 8 -38.47 -32.10 40.66
N ALA A 9 -37.57 -31.68 41.55
CA ALA A 9 -36.85 -30.43 41.40
C ALA A 9 -35.78 -30.60 40.31
N ILE A 10 -36.09 -30.15 39.09
CA ILE A 10 -35.11 -29.99 38.02
C ILE A 10 -34.24 -28.78 38.38
N LEU A 11 -33.02 -29.04 38.88
CA LEU A 11 -31.95 -28.05 38.94
C LEU A 11 -31.58 -27.68 37.50
N LEU A 12 -32.10 -26.55 37.00
CA LEU A 12 -31.54 -25.90 35.83
C LEU A 12 -30.14 -25.39 36.19
N VAL A 13 -29.12 -26.15 35.83
CA VAL A 13 -27.75 -25.64 35.74
C VAL A 13 -27.75 -24.66 34.55
N PRO A 14 -27.41 -23.37 34.73
CA PRO A 14 -27.19 -22.50 33.59
C PRO A 14 -25.99 -23.07 32.85
N GLN A 15 -26.23 -23.60 31.65
CA GLN A 15 -25.19 -23.89 30.68
C GLN A 15 -24.60 -22.53 30.29
N GLY A 16 -23.56 -22.12 31.01
CA GLY A 16 -22.75 -20.98 30.62
C GLY A 16 -22.22 -21.26 29.23
N VAL A 17 -22.69 -20.49 28.24
CA VAL A 17 -22.04 -20.41 26.95
C VAL A 17 -20.61 -20.00 27.27
N ALA A 18 -19.65 -20.92 27.09
CA ALA A 18 -18.25 -20.59 27.24
C ALA A 18 -17.96 -19.46 26.26
N ALA A 19 -17.80 -18.24 26.79
CA ALA A 19 -17.19 -17.16 26.05
C ALA A 19 -15.79 -17.67 25.70
N TRP A 20 -15.60 -18.04 24.44
CA TRP A 20 -14.30 -18.31 23.88
C TRP A 20 -13.47 -17.05 24.14
N GLU A 21 -12.56 -17.12 25.12
CA GLU A 21 -11.69 -15.99 25.42
C GLU A 21 -10.81 -15.75 24.20
N ILE A 22 -11.07 -14.64 23.50
CA ILE A 22 -10.22 -14.15 22.41
C ILE A 22 -8.83 -13.94 23.01
N HIS A 23 -7.84 -14.63 22.46
CA HIS A 23 -6.47 -14.47 22.93
C HIS A 23 -6.09 -12.98 22.80
N PRO A 24 -5.47 -12.34 23.82
CA PRO A 24 -5.14 -10.92 23.76
C PRO A 24 -4.32 -10.52 22.52
N ALA A 25 -3.50 -11.43 22.00
CA ALA A 25 -2.77 -11.29 20.74
C ALA A 25 -3.70 -10.98 19.53
N ASP A 26 -4.86 -11.63 19.42
CA ASP A 26 -5.78 -11.43 18.28
C ASP A 26 -6.42 -10.03 18.33
N ARG A 27 -6.71 -9.56 19.55
CA ARG A 27 -7.14 -8.17 19.79
C ARG A 27 -6.03 -7.18 19.46
N ALA A 28 -4.80 -7.44 19.90
CA ALA A 28 -3.64 -6.59 19.62
C ALA A 28 -3.34 -6.49 18.12
N ARG A 29 -3.46 -7.61 17.40
CA ARG A 29 -3.34 -7.64 15.94
C ARG A 29 -4.38 -6.76 15.27
N SER A 30 -5.65 -6.91 15.65
CA SER A 30 -6.74 -6.09 15.09
C SER A 30 -6.51 -4.59 15.34
N LEU A 31 -6.11 -4.21 16.55
CA LEU A 31 -5.77 -2.83 16.89
C LEU A 31 -4.56 -2.31 16.09
N THR A 32 -3.57 -3.16 15.84
CA THR A 32 -2.37 -2.83 15.04
C THR A 32 -2.75 -2.57 13.58
N LEU A 33 -3.55 -3.46 12.97
CA LEU A 33 -4.03 -3.29 11.59
C LEU A 33 -4.87 -2.02 11.44
N GLU A 34 -5.67 -1.67 12.44
CA GLU A 34 -6.46 -0.43 12.50
C GLU A 34 -5.62 0.84 12.78
N MET A 35 -4.29 0.73 12.90
CA MET A 35 -3.38 1.81 13.32
C MET A 35 -3.69 2.42 14.69
N ARG A 36 -4.35 1.67 15.57
CA ARG A 36 -4.62 2.04 16.98
C ARG A 36 -3.46 1.60 17.88
N LEU A 37 -2.24 2.03 17.52
CA LEU A 37 -0.99 1.50 18.07
C LEU A 37 -0.87 1.71 19.59
N ALA A 38 -1.34 2.85 20.11
CA ALA A 38 -1.32 3.12 21.55
C ALA A 38 -2.23 2.18 22.36
N GLU A 39 -3.34 1.71 21.77
CA GLU A 39 -4.21 0.72 22.40
C GLU A 39 -3.64 -0.69 22.26
N ALA A 40 -3.05 -1.01 21.09
CA ALA A 40 -2.34 -2.27 20.89
C ALA A 40 -1.18 -2.42 21.89
N GLU A 41 -0.38 -1.36 22.09
CA GLU A 41 0.74 -1.36 23.03
C GLU A 41 0.29 -1.70 24.46
N LYS A 42 -0.82 -1.09 24.94
CA LYS A 42 -1.42 -1.43 26.25
C LYS A 42 -1.82 -2.89 26.38
N VAL A 43 -2.36 -3.50 25.32
CA VAL A 43 -2.69 -4.93 25.33
C VAL A 43 -1.41 -5.79 25.38
N LEU A 44 -0.31 -5.29 24.82
CA LEU A 44 0.97 -5.97 24.68
C LEU A 44 1.98 -5.66 25.82
N GLU A 45 1.58 -4.91 26.85
CA GLU A 45 2.40 -4.59 28.04
C GLU A 45 2.69 -5.83 28.93
N GLY A 46 2.04 -6.96 28.67
CA GLY A 46 2.22 -8.22 29.41
C GLY A 46 3.56 -8.94 29.18
N PRO A 47 3.78 -10.09 29.85
CA PRO A 47 5.03 -10.84 29.77
C PRO A 47 5.34 -11.29 28.33
N VAL A 48 6.50 -10.89 27.82
CA VAL A 48 6.98 -11.29 26.49
C VAL A 48 7.40 -12.78 26.41
N SER A 49 7.21 -13.56 27.47
CA SER A 49 7.48 -15.00 27.50
C SER A 49 6.47 -15.81 26.66
N ASP A 50 5.28 -15.25 26.41
CA ASP A 50 4.34 -15.82 25.45
C ASP A 50 4.76 -15.45 24.02
N THR A 51 5.09 -16.46 23.21
CA THR A 51 5.53 -16.32 21.83
C THR A 51 4.49 -15.62 20.94
N ARG A 52 3.18 -15.85 21.14
CA ARG A 52 2.12 -15.16 20.35
C ARG A 52 2.06 -13.68 20.69
N MET A 53 2.16 -13.33 21.97
CA MET A 53 2.24 -11.94 22.40
C MET A 53 3.51 -11.25 21.91
N ALA A 54 4.65 -11.95 21.93
CA ALA A 54 5.91 -11.44 21.41
C ALA A 54 5.86 -11.19 19.90
N LEU A 55 5.25 -12.10 19.12
CA LEU A 55 5.05 -11.94 17.68
C LEU A 55 4.23 -10.67 17.38
N GLU A 56 3.08 -10.51 18.03
CA GLU A 56 2.22 -9.34 17.80
C GLU A 56 2.83 -8.04 18.32
N ARG A 57 3.65 -8.09 19.37
CA ARG A 57 4.46 -6.93 19.80
C ARG A 57 5.49 -6.54 18.76
N GLY A 58 6.18 -7.51 18.17
CA GLY A 58 7.10 -7.27 17.07
C GLY A 58 6.40 -6.66 15.85
N ARG A 59 5.22 -7.17 15.48
CA ARG A 59 4.40 -6.61 14.40
C ARG A 59 3.97 -5.17 14.69
N MET A 60 3.46 -4.90 15.89
CA MET A 60 3.07 -3.55 16.29
C MET A 60 4.25 -2.57 16.19
N LEU A 61 5.46 -2.99 16.59
CA LEU A 61 6.66 -2.16 16.48
C LEU A 61 7.07 -1.89 15.02
N LEU A 62 6.85 -2.83 14.08
CA LEU A 62 7.02 -2.57 12.65
C LEU A 62 6.05 -1.49 12.15
N TYR A 63 4.78 -1.56 12.57
CA TYR A 63 3.76 -0.54 12.26
C TYR A 63 4.08 0.82 12.89
N ALA A 64 4.74 0.83 14.06
CA ALA A 64 5.24 2.04 14.71
C ALA A 64 6.57 2.55 14.12
N THR A 65 7.12 1.89 13.09
CA THR A 65 8.44 2.17 12.49
C THR A 65 9.63 2.06 13.46
N ARG A 66 9.47 1.30 14.56
CA ARG A 66 10.48 1.05 15.61
C ARG A 66 11.27 -0.22 15.28
N TYR A 67 11.99 -0.21 14.16
CA TYR A 67 12.59 -1.41 13.57
C TYR A 67 13.62 -2.11 14.45
N GLU A 68 14.49 -1.38 15.14
CA GLU A 68 15.48 -1.96 16.06
C GLU A 68 14.80 -2.75 17.19
N GLU A 69 13.74 -2.19 17.76
CA GLU A 69 12.98 -2.85 18.83
C GLU A 69 12.17 -4.04 18.30
N ALA A 70 11.56 -3.89 17.13
CA ALA A 70 10.88 -4.99 16.45
C ALA A 70 11.84 -6.15 16.22
N ARG A 71 13.04 -5.88 15.68
CA ARG A 71 14.07 -6.88 15.43
C ARG A 71 14.47 -7.62 16.71
N LYS A 72 14.77 -6.90 17.79
CA LYS A 72 15.15 -7.51 19.09
C LYS A 72 14.13 -8.53 19.59
N ILE A 73 12.83 -8.30 19.33
CA ILE A 73 11.77 -9.22 19.73
C ILE A 73 11.59 -10.36 18.71
N LEU A 74 11.50 -10.03 17.43
CA LEU A 74 11.19 -10.98 16.35
C LEU A 74 12.33 -11.97 16.08
N GLU A 75 13.56 -11.61 16.38
CA GLU A 75 14.74 -12.49 16.25
C GLU A 75 14.97 -13.44 17.43
N ARG A 76 14.15 -13.33 18.49
CA ARG A 76 14.26 -14.28 19.60
C ARG A 76 14.04 -15.71 19.09
N PRO A 77 14.80 -16.70 19.55
CA PRO A 77 14.72 -18.07 19.03
C PRO A 77 13.31 -18.68 19.05
N ASP A 78 12.51 -18.38 20.07
CA ASP A 78 11.14 -18.89 20.19
C ASP A 78 10.18 -18.27 19.15
N VAL A 79 10.34 -16.98 18.86
CA VAL A 79 9.52 -16.26 17.86
C VAL A 79 9.96 -16.60 16.44
N ALA A 80 11.28 -16.56 16.19
CA ALA A 80 11.88 -16.86 14.89
C ALA A 80 11.72 -18.33 14.46
N ALA A 81 11.37 -19.24 15.39
CA ALA A 81 11.02 -20.61 15.05
C ALA A 81 9.68 -20.72 14.29
N THR A 82 8.82 -19.70 14.34
CA THR A 82 7.59 -19.64 13.54
C THR A 82 7.89 -19.05 12.16
N PRO A 83 7.22 -19.52 11.08
CA PRO A 83 7.42 -18.96 9.74
C PRO A 83 7.15 -17.45 9.67
N GLU A 84 6.09 -17.00 10.34
CA GLU A 84 5.72 -15.58 10.38
C GLU A 84 6.73 -14.76 11.19
N GLY A 85 7.17 -15.23 12.36
CA GLY A 85 8.20 -14.57 13.15
C GLY A 85 9.54 -14.45 12.42
N ALA A 86 9.94 -15.50 11.69
CA ALA A 86 11.14 -15.46 10.86
C ALA A 86 11.04 -14.40 9.74
N GLN A 87 9.89 -14.35 9.05
CA GLN A 87 9.65 -13.37 7.98
C GLN A 87 9.65 -11.93 8.50
N LEU A 88 8.89 -11.67 9.57
CA LEU A 88 8.84 -10.34 10.18
C LEU A 88 10.18 -9.94 10.79
N GLY A 89 10.94 -10.89 11.35
CA GLY A 89 12.29 -10.64 11.87
C GLY A 89 13.27 -10.25 10.78
N GLN A 90 13.20 -10.89 9.60
CA GLN A 90 13.97 -10.49 8.42
C GLN A 90 13.59 -9.08 7.96
N LEU A 91 12.29 -8.80 7.84
CA LEU A 91 11.79 -7.47 7.49
C LEU A 91 12.27 -6.39 8.47
N ALA A 92 12.26 -6.68 9.78
CA ALA A 92 12.73 -5.76 10.81
C ALA A 92 14.23 -5.46 10.68
N ARG A 93 15.06 -6.51 10.45
CA ARG A 93 16.49 -6.36 10.15
C ARG A 93 16.73 -5.47 8.94
N ASP A 94 16.05 -5.77 7.84
CA ASP A 94 16.29 -5.11 6.56
C ASP A 94 15.80 -3.67 6.58
N SER A 95 14.69 -3.40 7.28
CA SER A 95 14.18 -2.05 7.53
C SER A 95 15.13 -1.24 8.41
N GLU A 96 15.60 -1.80 9.54
CA GLU A 96 16.59 -1.16 10.43
C GLU A 96 17.86 -0.76 9.66
N ARG A 97 18.40 -1.68 8.84
CA ARG A 97 19.58 -1.41 8.01
C ARG A 97 19.33 -0.36 6.96
N SER A 98 18.19 -0.42 6.28
CA SER A 98 17.82 0.52 5.22
C SER A 98 17.67 1.95 5.72
N VAL A 99 17.32 2.12 7.00
CA VAL A 99 17.16 3.45 7.61
C VAL A 99 18.33 3.88 8.49
N ALA A 100 19.41 3.10 8.55
CA ALA A 100 20.58 3.46 9.34
C ALA A 100 21.18 4.78 8.83
N GLY A 101 21.22 5.79 9.71
CA GLY A 101 21.69 7.13 9.36
C GLY A 101 20.71 7.95 8.51
N ALA A 102 19.45 7.52 8.36
CA ALA A 102 18.43 8.29 7.66
C ALA A 102 18.09 9.59 8.40
N PHE A 103 17.77 10.62 7.62
CA PHE A 103 17.32 11.91 8.11
C PHE A 103 15.82 11.85 8.36
N VAL A 104 15.36 12.47 9.45
CA VAL A 104 13.94 12.51 9.81
C VAL A 104 13.50 13.96 9.93
N VAL A 105 12.42 14.30 9.24
CA VAL A 105 11.75 15.60 9.34
C VAL A 105 10.31 15.38 9.72
N HIS A 106 9.83 16.13 10.72
CA HIS A 106 8.44 16.12 11.14
C HIS A 106 7.78 17.44 10.73
N ASP A 107 6.85 17.37 9.78
CA ASP A 107 5.91 18.47 9.55
C ASP A 107 4.87 18.44 10.69
N LEU A 108 5.09 19.26 11.72
CA LEU A 108 4.21 19.34 12.89
C LEU A 108 2.82 19.90 12.57
N HIS A 109 2.68 20.70 11.50
CA HIS A 109 1.41 21.32 11.14
C HIS A 109 0.45 20.29 10.54
N ARG A 110 0.96 19.41 9.69
CA ARG A 110 0.19 18.35 9.02
C ARG A 110 0.35 17.00 9.70
N ASP A 111 1.18 16.91 10.72
CA ASP A 111 1.51 15.70 11.46
C ASP A 111 1.94 14.55 10.52
N VAL A 112 3.05 14.79 9.83
CA VAL A 112 3.67 13.88 8.87
C VAL A 112 5.14 13.73 9.20
N ILE A 113 5.60 12.49 9.37
CA ILE A 113 7.01 12.17 9.60
C ILE A 113 7.57 11.59 8.31
N VAL A 114 8.55 12.29 7.74
CA VAL A 114 9.26 11.84 6.55
C VAL A 114 10.65 11.41 6.95
N ARG A 115 10.99 10.16 6.65
CA ARG A 115 12.33 9.59 6.84
C ARG A 115 13.00 9.42 5.47
N MET A 116 14.24 9.83 5.32
CA MET A 116 14.91 9.93 4.02
C MET A 116 16.34 9.39 4.11
N GLN A 117 16.73 8.53 3.16
CA GLN A 117 18.11 8.04 3.06
C GLN A 117 19.11 9.10 2.57
N ASP A 118 18.63 10.21 1.99
CA ASP A 118 19.45 11.30 1.42
C ASP A 118 18.87 12.64 1.90
N ASP A 119 19.68 13.47 2.57
CA ASP A 119 19.26 14.78 3.08
C ASP A 119 18.85 15.74 1.97
N ARG A 120 19.34 15.53 0.75
CA ARG A 120 18.96 16.31 -0.43
C ARG A 120 17.50 16.11 -0.84
N ASP A 121 16.80 15.14 -0.25
CA ASP A 121 15.34 14.95 -0.41
C ASP A 121 14.52 15.85 0.53
N GLN A 122 15.13 16.53 1.50
CA GLN A 122 14.44 17.42 2.44
C GLN A 122 13.49 18.45 1.77
N PRO A 123 13.82 19.06 0.60
CA PRO A 123 12.89 19.95 -0.09
C PRO A 123 11.56 19.31 -0.54
N LEU A 124 11.47 17.98 -0.57
CA LEU A 124 10.23 17.25 -0.91
C LEU A 124 9.23 17.21 0.24
N VAL A 125 9.68 17.39 1.49
CA VAL A 125 8.85 17.21 2.70
C VAL A 125 7.59 18.08 2.70
N PRO A 126 7.62 19.38 2.37
CA PRO A 126 6.41 20.20 2.35
C PRO A 126 5.34 19.69 1.37
N PHE A 127 5.76 19.17 0.22
CA PHE A 127 4.88 18.62 -0.81
C PHE A 127 4.31 17.26 -0.40
N ILE A 128 5.13 16.39 0.20
CA ILE A 128 4.66 15.12 0.78
C ILE A 128 3.60 15.40 1.84
N ALA A 129 3.86 16.36 2.73
CA ALA A 129 2.92 16.72 3.78
C ALA A 129 1.61 17.30 3.21
N GLU A 130 1.69 18.11 2.13
CA GLU A 130 0.52 18.61 1.40
C GLU A 130 -0.33 17.48 0.82
N VAL A 131 0.28 16.53 0.11
CA VAL A 131 -0.42 15.37 -0.45
C VAL A 131 -1.10 14.57 0.66
N VAL A 132 -0.39 14.24 1.75
CA VAL A 132 -0.98 13.50 2.88
C VAL A 132 -2.18 14.25 3.46
N HIS A 133 -2.08 15.56 3.62
CA HIS A 133 -3.19 16.36 4.13
C HIS A 133 -4.38 16.37 3.17
N ALA A 134 -4.15 16.60 1.88
CA ALA A 134 -5.22 16.60 0.88
C ALA A 134 -5.87 15.22 0.72
N SER A 135 -5.08 14.15 0.76
CA SER A 135 -5.59 12.77 0.76
C SER A 135 -6.48 12.50 1.98
N ARG A 136 -6.17 13.02 3.18
CA ARG A 136 -7.08 12.92 4.34
C ARG A 136 -8.45 13.55 4.06
N GLU A 137 -8.47 14.75 3.48
CA GLU A 137 -9.71 15.48 3.17
C GLU A 137 -10.59 14.76 2.15
N VAL A 138 -9.99 13.95 1.26
CA VAL A 138 -10.71 13.19 0.24
C VAL A 138 -11.11 11.79 0.73
N LEU A 139 -10.19 11.06 1.37
CA LEU A 139 -10.42 9.68 1.79
C LEU A 139 -11.39 9.59 2.97
N ARG A 140 -11.43 10.61 3.85
CA ARG A 140 -12.39 10.64 4.95
C ARG A 140 -13.85 10.60 4.48
N PRO A 141 -14.35 11.52 3.64
CA PRO A 141 -15.70 11.40 3.09
C PRO A 141 -15.83 10.29 2.04
N GLY A 142 -14.77 9.96 1.30
CA GLY A 142 -14.83 8.98 0.21
C GLY A 142 -14.84 7.50 0.63
N LEU A 143 -14.20 7.17 1.77
CA LEU A 143 -14.09 5.81 2.29
C LEU A 143 -14.57 5.65 3.73
N GLY A 144 -14.87 6.76 4.43
CA GLY A 144 -15.18 6.73 5.85
C GLY A 144 -13.97 6.41 6.74
N VAL A 145 -12.75 6.61 6.23
CA VAL A 145 -11.49 6.30 6.94
C VAL A 145 -10.65 7.56 7.11
N GLU A 146 -10.18 7.80 8.33
CA GLU A 146 -9.21 8.86 8.63
C GLU A 146 -7.80 8.26 8.70
N LEU A 147 -6.87 8.79 7.90
CA LEU A 147 -5.47 8.36 7.93
C LEU A 147 -4.78 8.73 9.25
N PRO A 148 -3.81 7.93 9.72
CA PRO A 148 -3.22 8.07 11.03
C PRO A 148 -2.44 9.37 11.17
N ARG A 149 -2.26 9.77 12.43
CA ARG A 149 -1.54 10.97 12.87
C ARG A 149 -0.55 10.55 13.98
N PRO A 150 0.78 10.63 13.74
CA PRO A 150 1.43 11.04 12.49
C PRO A 150 1.27 10.02 11.36
N MET A 151 1.35 10.48 10.11
CA MET A 151 1.53 9.61 8.94
C MET A 151 3.02 9.45 8.62
N TYR A 152 3.48 8.23 8.34
CA TYR A 152 4.88 7.94 8.04
C TYR A 152 5.12 7.73 6.54
N VAL A 153 6.09 8.46 5.99
CA VAL A 153 6.57 8.29 4.61
C VAL A 153 8.08 8.07 4.63
N GLU A 154 8.56 7.03 3.97
CA GLU A 154 9.97 6.67 3.90
C GLU A 154 10.51 6.78 2.47
N LEU A 155 11.44 7.70 2.26
CA LEU A 155 12.12 7.90 0.97
C LEU A 155 13.39 7.06 0.91
N VAL A 156 13.40 6.11 -0.03
CA VAL A 156 14.53 5.24 -0.32
C VAL A 156 15.18 5.61 -1.64
N ARG A 157 16.46 5.25 -1.82
CA ARG A 157 17.22 5.66 -3.02
C ARG A 157 17.02 4.76 -4.23
N ASP A 158 16.56 3.52 -4.03
CA ASP A 158 16.52 2.49 -5.07
C ASP A 158 15.53 1.36 -4.76
N HIS A 159 15.30 0.50 -5.76
CA HIS A 159 14.46 -0.69 -5.64
C HIS A 159 15.01 -1.72 -4.64
N PHE A 160 16.33 -1.79 -4.42
CA PHE A 160 16.91 -2.68 -3.42
C PHE A 160 16.45 -2.31 -2.01
N SER A 161 16.55 -1.02 -1.67
CA SER A 161 16.07 -0.48 -0.40
C SER A 161 14.54 -0.58 -0.30
N LEU A 162 13.80 -0.32 -1.39
CA LEU A 162 12.35 -0.51 -1.43
C LEU A 162 11.98 -1.96 -1.06
N SER A 163 12.62 -2.94 -1.71
CA SER A 163 12.41 -4.37 -1.46
C SER A 163 12.78 -4.78 -0.04
N ALA A 164 13.92 -4.33 0.46
CA ALA A 164 14.38 -4.59 1.82
C ALA A 164 13.37 -4.12 2.88
N MET A 165 12.74 -2.97 2.66
CA MET A 165 11.80 -2.36 3.61
C MET A 165 10.36 -2.88 3.50
N THR A 166 10.01 -3.52 2.38
CA THR A 166 8.62 -3.88 2.07
C THR A 166 8.41 -5.39 1.98
N GLY A 167 9.47 -6.17 1.75
CA GLY A 167 9.38 -7.60 1.46
C GLY A 167 9.02 -7.93 0.01
N LEU A 168 8.81 -6.93 -0.86
CA LEU A 168 8.59 -7.18 -2.29
C LEU A 168 9.91 -7.69 -2.93
N PRO A 169 9.91 -8.78 -3.70
CA PRO A 169 11.11 -9.23 -4.41
C PRO A 169 11.65 -8.13 -5.35
N GLU A 170 12.97 -7.90 -5.31
CA GLU A 170 13.60 -6.81 -6.09
C GLU A 170 13.40 -6.98 -7.61
N GLU A 171 13.45 -8.23 -8.09
CA GLU A 171 13.20 -8.54 -9.49
C GLU A 171 11.76 -8.18 -9.90
N ALA A 172 10.78 -8.43 -9.03
CA ALA A 172 9.38 -8.06 -9.26
C ALA A 172 9.22 -6.53 -9.30
N ALA A 173 9.82 -5.84 -8.33
CA ALA A 173 9.82 -4.37 -8.27
C ALA A 173 10.41 -3.76 -9.56
N ARG A 174 11.55 -4.30 -10.04
CA ARG A 174 12.19 -3.86 -11.28
C ARG A 174 11.40 -4.21 -12.53
N THR A 175 10.80 -5.40 -12.59
CA THR A 175 10.06 -5.91 -13.76
C THR A 175 8.86 -5.03 -14.07
N THR A 176 8.14 -4.59 -13.04
CA THR A 176 6.91 -3.80 -13.19
C THR A 176 7.13 -2.30 -13.01
N GLY A 177 8.34 -1.88 -12.62
CA GLY A 177 8.65 -0.48 -12.34
C GLY A 177 7.98 0.04 -11.06
N THR A 178 7.80 -0.83 -10.05
CA THR A 178 7.17 -0.47 -8.78
C THR A 178 8.07 0.49 -8.00
N VAL A 179 7.62 1.73 -7.83
CA VAL A 179 8.39 2.80 -7.18
C VAL A 179 7.91 3.13 -5.77
N ALA A 180 6.76 2.62 -5.35
CA ALA A 180 6.22 2.85 -4.02
C ALA A 180 5.38 1.65 -3.56
N ILE A 181 5.28 1.46 -2.25
CA ILE A 181 4.46 0.43 -1.60
C ILE A 181 3.93 0.98 -0.28
N ALA A 182 2.64 0.79 -0.06
CA ALA A 182 1.98 0.88 1.23
C ALA A 182 1.88 -0.48 1.91
N ASN A 183 2.56 -0.64 3.03
CA ASN A 183 2.36 -1.76 3.94
C ASN A 183 2.80 -1.39 5.36
N TRP A 184 2.36 -2.18 6.34
CA TRP A 184 2.71 -1.95 7.75
C TRP A 184 2.37 -0.53 8.24
N GLY A 185 1.26 0.05 7.76
CA GLY A 185 0.78 1.36 8.19
C GLY A 185 1.56 2.57 7.68
N ARG A 186 2.45 2.40 6.70
CA ARG A 186 3.28 3.49 6.14
C ARG A 186 3.41 3.38 4.63
N VAL A 187 3.94 4.43 4.01
CA VAL A 187 4.34 4.43 2.59
C VAL A 187 5.86 4.42 2.49
N THR A 188 6.44 3.45 1.77
CA THR A 188 7.85 3.48 1.36
C THR A 188 7.91 3.77 -0.13
N MET A 189 8.69 4.77 -0.55
CA MET A 189 8.78 5.16 -1.96
C MET A 189 10.20 5.53 -2.38
N VAL A 190 10.57 5.18 -3.62
CA VAL A 190 11.82 5.58 -4.24
C VAL A 190 11.79 7.09 -4.48
N THR A 191 12.79 7.83 -4.00
CA THR A 191 12.83 9.28 -4.17
C THR A 191 12.66 9.68 -5.65
N PRO A 192 11.85 10.70 -5.97
CA PRO A 192 11.70 11.23 -7.34
C PRO A 192 13.04 11.59 -8.00
N ARG A 193 14.04 11.98 -7.19
CA ARG A 193 15.39 12.32 -7.65
C ARG A 193 16.16 11.13 -8.22
N SER A 194 15.80 9.91 -7.84
CA SER A 194 16.45 8.68 -8.28
C SER A 194 15.95 8.19 -9.63
N MET A 195 14.84 8.69 -10.17
CA MET A 195 14.25 8.17 -11.41
C MET A 195 14.68 9.01 -12.62
N ASN A 196 15.24 8.38 -13.65
CA ASN A 196 15.77 9.10 -14.81
C ASN A 196 14.70 9.87 -15.60
N ALA A 197 13.54 9.26 -15.80
CA ALA A 197 12.41 9.87 -16.51
C ALA A 197 11.47 10.66 -15.57
N GLY A 198 11.76 10.70 -14.26
CA GLY A 198 10.77 11.05 -13.26
C GLY A 198 9.59 10.08 -13.24
N TYR A 199 8.61 10.36 -12.40
CA TYR A 199 7.31 9.68 -12.33
C TYR A 199 6.31 10.62 -11.63
N PRO A 200 4.98 10.41 -11.75
CA PRO A 200 3.97 11.27 -11.13
C PRO A 200 3.87 11.04 -9.61
N TRP A 201 4.97 11.29 -8.90
CA TRP A 201 5.22 10.78 -7.56
C TRP A 201 4.25 11.28 -6.48
N MET A 202 3.65 12.45 -6.65
CA MET A 202 2.61 12.94 -5.74
C MET A 202 1.30 12.17 -5.91
N ASP A 203 0.90 11.88 -7.14
CA ASP A 203 -0.26 11.03 -7.43
C ASP A 203 0.02 9.59 -6.97
N THR A 204 1.25 9.09 -7.19
CA THR A 204 1.68 7.79 -6.62
C THR A 204 1.60 7.78 -5.09
N LEU A 205 2.03 8.84 -4.40
CA LEU A 205 1.87 8.90 -2.94
C LEU A 205 0.39 8.87 -2.53
N ALA A 206 -0.50 9.59 -3.22
CA ALA A 206 -1.93 9.55 -2.94
C ALA A 206 -2.56 8.16 -3.19
N HIS A 207 -2.09 7.45 -4.21
CA HIS A 207 -2.42 6.06 -4.48
C HIS A 207 -2.04 5.17 -3.28
N GLU A 208 -0.78 5.23 -2.83
CA GLU A 208 -0.31 4.44 -1.67
C GLU A 208 -1.03 4.80 -0.37
N LEU A 209 -1.35 6.08 -0.15
CA LEU A 209 -2.14 6.49 1.01
C LEU A 209 -3.55 5.88 1.00
N THR A 210 -4.12 5.62 -0.18
CA THR A 210 -5.40 4.92 -0.31
C THR A 210 -5.27 3.46 0.14
N HIS A 211 -4.17 2.78 -0.19
CA HIS A 211 -3.88 1.45 0.33
C HIS A 211 -3.74 1.43 1.87
N VAL A 212 -3.06 2.42 2.46
CA VAL A 212 -3.00 2.55 3.93
C VAL A 212 -4.41 2.68 4.53
N ALA A 213 -5.26 3.53 3.95
CA ALA A 213 -6.64 3.71 4.40
C ALA A 213 -7.46 2.41 4.27
N LEU A 214 -7.31 1.65 3.18
CA LEU A 214 -8.03 0.39 2.98
C LEU A 214 -7.53 -0.72 3.89
N GLY A 215 -6.21 -0.84 4.10
CA GLY A 215 -5.63 -1.82 5.02
C GLY A 215 -6.16 -1.60 6.45
N MET A 216 -6.16 -0.36 6.91
CA MET A 216 -6.77 0.03 8.19
C MET A 216 -8.29 -0.20 8.21
N GLY A 217 -8.96 0.28 7.17
CA GLY A 217 -10.40 0.28 7.05
C GLY A 217 -11.00 -1.12 7.04
N THR A 218 -10.28 -2.08 6.45
CA THR A 218 -10.74 -3.45 6.21
C THR A 218 -10.00 -4.50 7.02
N ARG A 219 -9.00 -4.13 7.83
CA ARG A 219 -8.04 -5.07 8.49
C ARG A 219 -7.34 -5.97 7.46
N ASP A 220 -6.87 -5.37 6.38
CA ASP A 220 -6.24 -6.04 5.22
C ASP A 220 -7.11 -7.13 4.56
N ARG A 221 -8.45 -7.01 4.63
CA ARG A 221 -9.39 -7.99 4.05
C ARG A 221 -9.88 -7.64 2.65
N ALA A 222 -9.66 -6.41 2.17
CA ALA A 222 -9.97 -6.08 0.79
C ALA A 222 -9.10 -6.91 -0.18
N PRO A 223 -9.67 -7.58 -1.19
CA PRO A 223 -8.86 -8.28 -2.19
C PRO A 223 -8.10 -7.28 -3.05
N LEU A 224 -6.95 -7.72 -3.59
CA LEU A 224 -6.02 -6.85 -4.32
C LEU A 224 -6.70 -6.04 -5.43
N TRP A 225 -7.50 -6.67 -6.29
CA TRP A 225 -8.15 -5.98 -7.40
C TRP A 225 -8.98 -4.78 -6.95
N LEU A 226 -9.66 -4.90 -5.80
CA LEU A 226 -10.50 -3.84 -5.25
C LEU A 226 -9.64 -2.75 -4.62
N GLN A 227 -8.56 -3.14 -3.94
CA GLN A 227 -7.59 -2.18 -3.41
C GLN A 227 -7.02 -1.31 -4.53
N GLU A 228 -6.57 -1.94 -5.62
CA GLU A 228 -6.00 -1.26 -6.78
C GLU A 228 -7.04 -0.39 -7.50
N GLY A 229 -8.27 -0.90 -7.70
CA GLY A 229 -9.35 -0.13 -8.30
C GLY A 229 -9.65 1.14 -7.50
N ILE A 230 -9.77 1.03 -6.18
CA ILE A 230 -10.05 2.16 -5.29
C ILE A 230 -8.86 3.13 -5.27
N ALA A 231 -7.63 2.61 -5.17
CA ALA A 231 -6.42 3.43 -5.20
C ALA A 231 -6.32 4.24 -6.50
N LYS A 232 -6.55 3.62 -7.67
CA LYS A 232 -6.64 4.32 -8.97
C LYS A 232 -7.73 5.37 -9.01
N TYR A 233 -8.91 5.10 -8.44
CA TYR A 233 -10.03 6.04 -8.42
C TYR A 233 -9.76 7.29 -7.55
N PHE A 234 -9.01 7.15 -6.46
CA PHE A 234 -8.64 8.25 -5.57
C PHE A 234 -7.31 8.93 -5.91
N GLU A 235 -6.44 8.28 -6.71
CA GLU A 235 -5.07 8.67 -7.05
C GLU A 235 -4.88 10.16 -7.38
N LYS A 236 -5.84 10.77 -8.09
CA LYS A 236 -5.73 12.16 -8.57
C LYS A 236 -6.67 13.12 -7.84
N ARG A 237 -7.57 12.61 -6.99
CA ARG A 237 -8.63 13.40 -6.34
C ARG A 237 -8.11 14.32 -5.23
N TRP A 238 -6.88 14.11 -4.76
CA TRP A 238 -6.22 14.97 -3.78
C TRP A 238 -5.91 16.38 -4.34
N ARG A 239 -5.85 16.53 -5.67
CA ARG A 239 -5.57 17.79 -6.35
C ARG A 239 -6.72 18.22 -7.26
N ARG A 240 -6.61 19.43 -7.81
CA ARG A 240 -7.54 19.88 -8.86
C ARG A 240 -7.44 18.97 -10.09
N PRO A 241 -8.57 18.62 -10.72
CA PRO A 241 -8.57 17.85 -11.96
C PRO A 241 -7.78 18.55 -13.06
N ASP A 242 -7.04 17.76 -13.83
CA ASP A 242 -6.31 18.17 -15.03
C ASP A 242 -6.99 17.58 -16.27
N ALA A 243 -6.88 18.28 -17.41
CA ALA A 243 -7.49 17.85 -18.67
C ALA A 243 -6.94 16.51 -19.19
N TYR A 244 -5.74 16.12 -18.77
CA TYR A 244 -5.07 14.87 -19.17
C TYR A 244 -5.24 13.74 -18.16
N ASP A 245 -6.01 13.93 -17.08
CA ASP A 245 -6.14 12.91 -16.03
C ASP A 245 -6.77 11.59 -16.54
N ASP A 246 -7.64 11.66 -17.54
CA ASP A 246 -8.26 10.49 -18.17
C ASP A 246 -7.49 10.01 -19.43
N HIS A 247 -6.21 10.35 -19.59
CA HIS A 247 -5.41 9.94 -20.74
C HIS A 247 -4.23 8.99 -20.37
N PRO A 248 -4.12 7.81 -20.99
CA PRO A 248 -5.17 7.15 -21.79
C PRO A 248 -6.38 6.76 -20.94
N ALA A 249 -7.55 6.69 -21.57
CA ALA A 249 -8.79 6.36 -20.86
C ALA A 249 -8.72 4.92 -20.32
N PRO A 250 -9.00 4.69 -19.01
CA PRO A 250 -8.97 3.34 -18.42
C PRO A 250 -9.83 2.35 -19.19
N ASP A 251 -11.02 2.75 -19.64
CA ASP A 251 -11.90 1.90 -20.44
C ASP A 251 -11.28 1.48 -21.78
N ALA A 252 -10.56 2.39 -22.44
CA ALA A 252 -9.92 2.11 -23.72
C ALA A 252 -8.76 1.12 -23.55
N LEU A 253 -7.95 1.31 -22.50
CA LEU A 253 -6.89 0.39 -22.12
C LEU A 253 -7.43 -0.98 -21.70
N ALA A 254 -8.48 -1.03 -20.90
CA ALA A 254 -9.11 -2.28 -20.47
C ALA A 254 -9.68 -3.04 -21.68
N SER A 255 -10.41 -2.36 -22.56
CA SER A 255 -10.97 -2.95 -23.78
C SER A 255 -9.88 -3.52 -24.69
N ALA A 256 -8.83 -2.74 -24.98
CA ALA A 256 -7.70 -3.21 -25.78
C ALA A 256 -6.96 -4.37 -25.10
N GLY A 257 -6.81 -4.32 -23.78
CA GLY A 257 -6.20 -5.39 -22.99
C GLY A 257 -6.93 -6.73 -23.09
N PHE A 258 -8.26 -6.72 -23.16
CA PHE A 258 -9.05 -7.94 -23.40
C PHE A 258 -8.81 -8.49 -24.82
N GLU A 259 -8.79 -7.65 -25.84
CA GLU A 259 -8.53 -8.05 -27.24
C GLU A 259 -7.11 -8.64 -27.41
N MET A 260 -6.15 -8.11 -26.68
CA MET A 260 -4.74 -8.51 -26.74
C MET A 260 -4.38 -9.67 -25.80
N GLY A 261 -5.33 -10.18 -25.00
CA GLY A 261 -5.08 -11.26 -24.03
C GLY A 261 -4.17 -10.85 -22.85
N LEU A 262 -4.11 -9.56 -22.54
CA LEU A 262 -3.31 -9.00 -21.42
C LEU A 262 -4.13 -8.84 -20.13
N ALA A 263 -5.46 -8.82 -20.22
CA ALA A 263 -6.37 -8.74 -19.08
C ALA A 263 -6.32 -10.02 -18.22
N ARG A 264 -6.72 -9.91 -16.95
CA ARG A 264 -6.76 -11.01 -15.98
C ARG A 264 -8.13 -11.10 -15.33
N LYS A 265 -8.56 -12.27 -14.88
CA LYS A 265 -9.70 -12.33 -13.96
C LYS A 265 -9.31 -11.71 -12.62
N PHE A 266 -10.27 -11.14 -11.89
CA PHE A 266 -9.97 -10.44 -10.64
C PHE A 266 -9.38 -11.34 -9.55
N ASP A 267 -9.78 -12.60 -9.49
CA ASP A 267 -9.22 -13.65 -8.64
C ASP A 267 -7.84 -14.15 -9.13
N GLU A 268 -7.48 -13.90 -10.39
CA GLU A 268 -6.23 -14.34 -11.02
C GLU A 268 -5.15 -13.23 -11.10
N ILE A 269 -5.38 -12.03 -10.55
CA ILE A 269 -4.35 -10.96 -10.49
C ILE A 269 -3.20 -11.37 -9.56
N GLY A 270 -3.49 -12.18 -8.54
CA GLY A 270 -2.51 -12.68 -7.58
C GLY A 270 -2.29 -11.74 -6.38
N PRO A 271 -1.17 -11.90 -5.64
CA PRO A 271 -0.95 -11.17 -4.39
C PRO A 271 -0.32 -9.78 -4.57
N SER A 272 0.14 -9.42 -5.77
CA SER A 272 0.62 -8.07 -6.10
C SER A 272 0.64 -7.85 -7.61
N VAL A 273 0.24 -6.65 -8.07
CA VAL A 273 0.41 -6.22 -9.46
C VAL A 273 1.89 -6.22 -9.87
N ALA A 274 2.80 -6.01 -8.92
CA ALA A 274 4.24 -6.04 -9.15
C ALA A 274 4.77 -7.41 -9.58
N LEU A 275 3.99 -8.49 -9.40
CA LEU A 275 4.35 -9.86 -9.79
C LEU A 275 3.81 -10.25 -11.17
N LEU A 276 3.14 -9.33 -11.87
CA LEU A 276 2.67 -9.59 -13.22
C LEU A 276 3.84 -9.68 -14.22
N PRO A 277 3.66 -10.39 -15.34
CA PRO A 277 4.77 -10.76 -16.22
C PRO A 277 5.47 -9.59 -16.93
N SER A 278 4.82 -8.43 -17.03
CA SER A 278 5.40 -7.25 -17.69
C SER A 278 4.70 -5.95 -17.30
N PRO A 279 5.31 -4.78 -17.56
CA PRO A 279 4.68 -3.47 -17.38
C PRO A 279 3.37 -3.31 -18.16
N ALA A 280 3.27 -3.91 -19.35
CA ALA A 280 2.05 -3.87 -20.15
C ALA A 280 0.89 -4.62 -19.48
N HIS A 281 1.15 -5.76 -18.83
CA HIS A 281 0.14 -6.46 -18.04
C HIS A 281 -0.30 -5.62 -16.84
N ALA A 282 0.64 -5.01 -16.12
CA ALA A 282 0.34 -4.13 -15.00
C ALA A 282 -0.54 -2.94 -15.43
N MET A 283 -0.17 -2.26 -16.51
CA MET A 283 -0.95 -1.15 -17.07
C MET A 283 -2.39 -1.56 -17.43
N VAL A 284 -2.56 -2.72 -18.08
CA VAL A 284 -3.89 -3.24 -18.43
C VAL A 284 -4.69 -3.60 -17.18
N VAL A 285 -4.07 -4.27 -16.20
CA VAL A 285 -4.76 -4.64 -14.96
C VAL A 285 -5.19 -3.41 -14.16
N TYR A 286 -4.35 -2.38 -14.03
CA TYR A 286 -4.75 -1.11 -13.40
C TYR A 286 -5.95 -0.47 -14.11
N ALA A 287 -5.90 -0.40 -15.44
CA ALA A 287 -6.99 0.15 -16.23
C ALA A 287 -8.28 -0.68 -16.11
N GLN A 288 -8.14 -2.01 -16.02
CA GLN A 288 -9.24 -2.95 -15.84
C GLN A 288 -9.98 -2.71 -14.53
N VAL A 289 -9.26 -2.66 -13.41
CA VAL A 289 -9.86 -2.48 -12.07
C VAL A 289 -10.40 -1.06 -11.88
N GLU A 290 -9.73 -0.04 -12.45
CA GLU A 290 -10.22 1.34 -12.42
C GLU A 290 -11.50 1.50 -13.25
N SER A 291 -11.55 0.95 -14.47
CA SER A 291 -12.74 0.99 -15.33
C SER A 291 -13.92 0.29 -14.66
N PHE A 292 -13.71 -0.89 -14.07
CA PHE A 292 -14.74 -1.61 -13.35
C PHE A 292 -15.26 -0.81 -12.14
N LEU A 293 -14.35 -0.22 -11.34
CA LEU A 293 -14.77 0.56 -10.18
C LEU A 293 -15.54 1.83 -10.59
N ARG A 294 -15.10 2.52 -11.65
CA ARG A 294 -15.81 3.68 -12.20
C ARG A 294 -17.23 3.31 -12.65
N TYR A 295 -17.38 2.16 -13.31
CA TYR A 295 -18.70 1.63 -13.69
C TYR A 295 -19.57 1.33 -12.47
N LEU A 296 -19.03 0.63 -11.47
CA LEU A 296 -19.74 0.31 -10.23
C LEU A 296 -20.22 1.57 -9.50
N VAL A 297 -19.35 2.57 -9.38
CA VAL A 297 -19.67 3.85 -8.73
C VAL A 297 -20.63 4.69 -9.55
N ALA A 298 -20.58 4.64 -10.88
CA ALA A 298 -21.55 5.31 -11.74
C ALA A 298 -22.97 4.75 -11.55
N GLU A 299 -23.10 3.44 -11.35
CA GLU A 299 -24.39 2.75 -11.16
C GLU A 299 -24.92 2.84 -9.72
N LEU A 300 -24.04 2.78 -8.71
CA LEU A 300 -24.43 2.73 -7.29
C LEU A 300 -24.23 4.05 -6.52
N GLY A 301 -23.54 5.03 -7.11
CA GLY A 301 -23.12 6.25 -6.45
C GLY A 301 -21.89 6.06 -5.56
N GLU A 302 -21.21 7.15 -5.20
CA GLU A 302 -19.94 7.10 -4.44
C GLU A 302 -20.09 6.52 -3.03
N GLN A 303 -21.28 6.59 -2.44
CA GLN A 303 -21.57 6.07 -1.09
C GLN A 303 -21.30 4.56 -0.96
N VAL A 304 -21.32 3.83 -2.08
CA VAL A 304 -20.96 2.41 -2.13
C VAL A 304 -19.57 2.15 -1.52
N LEU A 305 -18.60 3.05 -1.74
CA LEU A 305 -17.23 2.85 -1.28
C LEU A 305 -17.12 2.99 0.25
N VAL A 306 -17.82 3.97 0.82
CA VAL A 306 -17.91 4.18 2.28
C VAL A 306 -18.54 2.98 2.97
N GLU A 307 -19.59 2.42 2.36
CA GLU A 307 -20.34 1.29 2.90
C GLU A 307 -19.62 -0.05 2.77
N LEU A 308 -18.76 -0.19 1.77
CA LEU A 308 -18.01 -1.42 1.49
C LEU A 308 -16.93 -1.67 2.54
N VAL A 309 -16.21 -0.62 2.97
CA VAL A 309 -15.10 -0.72 3.93
C VAL A 309 -15.47 -1.47 5.25
N PRO A 310 -16.51 -1.06 6.00
CA PRO A 310 -16.89 -1.76 7.23
C PRO A 310 -17.43 -3.17 6.99
N ARG A 311 -18.06 -3.44 5.83
CA ARG A 311 -18.53 -4.79 5.49
C ARG A 311 -17.35 -5.74 5.26
N LEU A 312 -16.33 -5.28 4.54
CA LEU A 312 -15.10 -6.06 4.34
C LEU A 312 -14.32 -6.28 5.63
N ARG A 313 -14.34 -5.33 6.56
CA ARG A 313 -13.73 -5.48 7.89
C ARG A 313 -14.28 -6.68 8.65
N GLU A 314 -15.59 -6.92 8.55
CA GLU A 314 -16.29 -7.99 9.27
C GLU A 314 -16.37 -9.30 8.45
N ALA A 315 -16.17 -9.24 7.13
CA ALA A 315 -16.25 -10.40 6.25
C ALA A 315 -15.16 -11.44 6.56
N THR A 316 -15.53 -12.70 6.82
CA THR A 316 -14.61 -13.75 7.30
C THR A 316 -13.95 -14.58 6.20
N GLU A 317 -14.33 -14.44 4.93
CA GLU A 317 -13.95 -15.38 3.86
C GLU A 317 -13.64 -14.72 2.51
N GLU A 318 -13.09 -15.52 1.59
CA GLU A 318 -12.78 -15.18 0.18
C GLU A 318 -13.95 -14.51 -0.56
N GLN A 319 -15.20 -14.81 -0.18
CA GLN A 319 -16.41 -14.27 -0.81
C GLN A 319 -16.86 -12.92 -0.25
N GLY A 320 -16.09 -12.32 0.68
CA GLY A 320 -16.50 -11.13 1.42
C GLY A 320 -16.92 -9.92 0.56
N VAL A 321 -16.27 -9.71 -0.59
CA VAL A 321 -16.71 -8.65 -1.53
C VAL A 321 -18.03 -9.01 -2.21
N SER A 322 -18.18 -10.26 -2.67
CA SER A 322 -19.40 -10.69 -3.34
C SER A 322 -20.61 -10.59 -2.42
N GLU A 323 -20.48 -11.04 -1.17
CA GLU A 323 -21.51 -10.92 -0.14
C GLU A 323 -21.84 -9.45 0.17
N ALA A 324 -20.82 -8.60 0.28
CA ALA A 324 -21.01 -7.17 0.49
C ALA A 324 -21.80 -6.54 -0.67
N LEU A 325 -21.43 -6.85 -1.93
CA LEU A 325 -22.14 -6.38 -3.12
C LEU A 325 -23.58 -6.88 -3.16
N VAL A 326 -23.84 -8.15 -2.86
CA VAL A 326 -25.21 -8.69 -2.78
C VAL A 326 -26.02 -7.92 -1.74
N SER A 327 -25.46 -7.64 -0.56
CA SER A 327 -26.16 -6.91 0.49
C SER A 327 -26.51 -5.47 0.10
N MET A 328 -25.75 -4.86 -0.81
CA MET A 328 -25.88 -3.45 -1.18
C MET A 328 -26.69 -3.24 -2.46
N SER A 329 -26.60 -4.16 -3.42
CA SER A 329 -27.23 -4.00 -4.74
C SER A 329 -28.06 -5.19 -5.21
N GLY A 330 -28.13 -6.27 -4.44
CA GLY A 330 -28.81 -7.51 -4.83
C GLY A 330 -28.13 -8.29 -5.96
N ARG A 331 -26.86 -7.98 -6.28
CA ARG A 331 -26.06 -8.61 -7.34
C ARG A 331 -24.71 -9.01 -6.79
N ASP A 332 -24.23 -10.19 -7.17
CA ASP A 332 -22.89 -10.66 -6.83
C ASP A 332 -21.82 -10.04 -7.73
N LEU A 333 -20.55 -10.28 -7.40
CA LEU A 333 -19.42 -9.77 -8.17
C LEU A 333 -19.47 -10.21 -9.64
N ALA A 334 -19.82 -11.48 -9.91
CA ALA A 334 -19.89 -12.03 -11.25
C ALA A 334 -20.94 -11.31 -12.12
N SER A 335 -22.13 -11.03 -11.55
CA SER A 335 -23.18 -10.26 -12.23
C SER A 335 -22.74 -8.82 -12.53
N TRP A 336 -21.98 -8.20 -11.63
CA TRP A 336 -21.40 -6.87 -11.87
C TRP A 336 -20.34 -6.87 -12.96
N GLU A 337 -19.45 -7.87 -12.95
CA GLU A 337 -18.43 -8.04 -13.99
C GLU A 337 -19.06 -8.26 -15.37
N GLU A 338 -20.10 -9.09 -15.47
CA GLU A 338 -20.81 -9.31 -16.73
C GLU A 338 -21.45 -8.02 -17.25
N GLY A 339 -22.13 -7.26 -16.38
CA GLY A 339 -22.72 -5.97 -16.72
C GLY A 339 -21.68 -4.97 -17.21
N TRP A 340 -20.57 -4.84 -16.49
CA TRP A 340 -19.46 -3.98 -16.87
C TRP A 340 -18.85 -4.38 -18.22
N ARG A 341 -18.61 -5.68 -18.46
CA ARG A 341 -18.05 -6.15 -19.74
C ARG A 341 -18.99 -5.89 -20.91
N SER A 342 -20.29 -6.05 -20.71
CA SER A 342 -21.31 -5.69 -21.70
C SER A 342 -21.30 -4.19 -22.01
N TRP A 343 -21.26 -3.36 -20.96
CA TRP A 343 -21.12 -1.90 -21.09
C TRP A 343 -19.83 -1.51 -21.81
N LEU A 344 -18.70 -2.13 -21.46
CA LEU A 344 -17.40 -1.89 -22.06
C LEU A 344 -17.42 -2.21 -23.57
N GLY A 345 -18.01 -3.34 -23.95
CA GLY A 345 -18.13 -3.76 -25.36
C GLY A 345 -19.13 -2.95 -26.19
N SER A 346 -20.06 -2.22 -25.57
CA SER A 346 -21.08 -1.43 -26.27
C SER A 346 -20.54 -0.16 -26.95
N THR A 347 -19.30 0.24 -26.64
CA THR A 347 -18.67 1.46 -27.18
C THR A 347 -17.31 1.12 -27.78
N ARG A 348 -17.17 1.32 -29.09
CA ARG A 348 -15.88 1.15 -29.77
C ARG A 348 -14.92 2.25 -29.32
N ARG A 349 -13.73 1.87 -28.87
CA ARG A 349 -12.68 2.79 -28.41
C ARG A 349 -11.42 2.60 -29.26
N GLU A 350 -10.65 3.66 -29.45
CA GLU A 350 -9.35 3.57 -30.13
C GLU A 350 -8.34 2.85 -29.24
N VAL A 351 -7.47 2.04 -29.85
CA VAL A 351 -6.37 1.38 -29.12
C VAL A 351 -5.36 2.44 -28.70
N PRO A 352 -5.06 2.59 -27.40
CA PRO A 352 -4.10 3.58 -26.93
C PRO A 352 -2.71 3.37 -27.53
N ARG A 353 -1.97 4.47 -27.74
CA ARG A 353 -0.64 4.42 -28.37
C ARG A 353 0.36 3.59 -27.56
N GLU A 354 0.17 3.57 -26.24
CA GLU A 354 0.92 2.83 -25.24
C GLU A 354 0.88 1.31 -25.48
N LEU A 355 -0.18 0.82 -26.12
CA LEU A 355 -0.36 -0.59 -26.51
C LEU A 355 -0.14 -0.83 -28.01
N SER A 356 0.05 0.23 -28.81
CA SER A 356 0.24 0.15 -30.26
C SER A 356 1.69 -0.19 -30.65
N HIS A 357 1.88 -0.89 -31.78
CA HIS A 357 3.21 -1.25 -32.29
C HIS A 357 4.07 0.00 -32.56
N GLY A 358 5.14 0.18 -31.78
CA GLY A 358 6.09 1.29 -31.90
C GLY A 358 6.03 2.33 -30.78
N GLY A 359 5.08 2.21 -29.83
CA GLY A 359 5.13 2.97 -28.58
C GLY A 359 6.33 2.56 -27.73
N LYS A 360 7.09 3.52 -27.20
CA LYS A 360 7.95 3.21 -26.05
C LYS A 360 7.00 2.89 -24.89
N GLY A 361 6.86 1.61 -24.54
CA GLY A 361 6.07 1.20 -23.39
C GLY A 361 6.61 1.80 -22.09
N PRO A 362 5.98 1.53 -20.93
CA PRO A 362 6.37 2.08 -19.64
C PRO A 362 7.79 1.71 -19.13
N ASP A 363 8.61 1.03 -19.94
CA ASP A 363 9.98 0.56 -19.67
C ASP A 363 11.00 1.66 -19.29
N ALA A 364 10.59 2.93 -19.20
CA ALA A 364 11.49 4.08 -19.01
C ALA A 364 11.80 4.44 -17.54
N LEU A 365 11.21 3.75 -16.56
CA LEU A 365 11.37 4.04 -15.12
C LEU A 365 12.65 3.43 -14.51
N ALA A 366 13.81 3.69 -15.12
CA ALA A 366 15.08 3.23 -14.59
C ALA A 366 15.61 4.16 -13.48
N VAL A 367 16.04 3.56 -12.37
CA VAL A 367 16.72 4.23 -11.24
C VAL A 367 18.16 4.62 -11.63
N ARG A 368 18.62 5.81 -11.23
CA ARG A 368 20.00 6.27 -11.30
C ARG A 368 20.88 5.46 -10.35
N ASN A 369 21.97 4.91 -10.87
CA ASN A 369 22.97 4.26 -10.03
C ASN A 369 23.80 5.33 -9.29
N VAL A 370 23.40 5.67 -8.07
CA VAL A 370 24.05 6.73 -7.26
C VAL A 370 25.44 6.28 -6.76
N ALA A 371 25.75 4.97 -6.76
CA ALA A 371 27.06 4.47 -6.32
C ALA A 371 28.21 4.79 -7.32
N GLY A 372 27.90 5.00 -8.60
CA GLY A 372 28.92 5.24 -9.64
C GLY A 372 29.45 6.67 -9.74
N ALA A 373 28.74 7.65 -9.17
CA ALA A 373 29.08 9.07 -9.35
C ALA A 373 30.25 9.56 -8.49
N VAL A 374 30.66 8.81 -7.47
CA VAL A 374 31.79 9.18 -6.58
C VAL A 374 33.14 8.67 -7.14
N ALA A 375 33.14 7.72 -8.08
CA ALA A 375 34.39 7.15 -8.63
C ALA A 375 34.85 7.78 -9.96
N GLY A 376 34.07 8.69 -10.57
CA GLY A 376 34.34 9.24 -11.90
C GLY A 376 34.96 10.64 -11.95
N GLY A 377 35.10 11.32 -10.81
CA GLY A 377 35.49 12.73 -10.72
C GLY A 377 36.96 12.99 -10.38
N ALA A 378 37.89 12.16 -10.86
CA ALA A 378 39.32 12.42 -10.70
C ALA A 378 40.07 12.06 -11.98
N ARG A 379 39.85 12.84 -13.05
CA ARG A 379 40.72 12.82 -14.23
C ARG A 379 41.07 14.25 -14.66
N SER A 380 42.25 14.65 -14.19
CA SER A 380 43.28 15.43 -14.92
C SER A 380 42.79 16.54 -15.85
N TRP A 381 42.69 17.76 -15.32
CA TRP A 381 43.00 18.96 -16.10
C TRP A 381 44.51 19.22 -15.98
N GLY A 382 45.28 18.50 -16.79
CA GLY A 382 46.68 18.78 -17.07
C GLY A 382 46.82 18.97 -18.58
N GLY A 383 46.78 20.23 -19.02
CA GLY A 383 46.91 20.60 -20.43
C GLY A 383 47.33 22.06 -20.51
N GLY A 384 48.60 22.28 -20.83
CA GLY A 384 49.26 23.58 -20.77
C GLY A 384 48.71 24.61 -21.78
N GLY A 385 48.66 25.84 -21.31
CA GLY A 385 48.50 27.04 -22.11
C GLY A 385 49.48 28.10 -21.60
N SER A 386 50.63 28.18 -22.24
CA SER A 386 51.59 29.27 -22.09
C SER A 386 50.91 30.60 -22.44
N VAL A 387 50.82 31.53 -21.48
CA VAL A 387 50.64 32.95 -21.78
C VAL A 387 51.64 33.75 -20.97
N ALA A 388 52.37 34.57 -21.71
CA ALA A 388 53.54 35.32 -21.32
C ALA A 388 53.30 36.29 -20.16
N ARG A 389 54.33 36.40 -19.31
CA ARG A 389 54.54 37.56 -18.44
C ARG A 389 54.77 38.81 -19.32
N ALA A 390 53.93 39.82 -19.15
CA ALA A 390 54.31 41.20 -19.39
C ALA A 390 54.43 41.91 -18.03
N ARG A 391 55.54 42.62 -17.85
CA ARG A 391 55.90 43.42 -16.69
C ARG A 391 55.15 44.77 -16.68
N GLU A 392 55.08 45.33 -15.47
CA GLU A 392 55.20 46.77 -15.14
C GLU A 392 54.09 47.74 -15.57
N GLN A 393 53.31 48.26 -14.59
CA GLN A 393 53.53 49.59 -13.98
C GLN A 393 52.43 49.94 -12.94
N ALA A 394 52.87 50.63 -11.88
CA ALA A 394 52.17 51.20 -10.71
C ALA A 394 51.88 50.26 -9.53
#